data_AF-A0A822IUB2-F1
#
_entry.id   AF-A0A822IUB2-F1
#
_cell.length_a   1.000
_cell.length_b   1.000
_cell.length_c   1.000
_cell.angle_alpha   90.00
_cell.angle_beta   90.00
_cell.angle_gamma   90.00
#
_symmetry.space_group_name_H-M   'P 1'
#
loop_
_entity.id
_entity.type
_entity.pdbx_description
1 polymer ?
#
loop_
_entity_poly.entity_id
_entity_poly.type
_entity_poly.pdbx_seq_one_letter_code
_entity_poly.pdbx_strand_id
1 'polypeptide(L)'
;MIVTKHISIDKECVEKLKPQLEKHNGNFSAAIREIIDRNGKSVFPNNSSAIDASLLKWMLTEVDGILIPDNVMDELLDPILINSIRKLENCLNCRFRELEWNIEIEFKYDNDTLPSGVLMELRGESHKIRTVARILSQYMVKNSLEKIPLEIMSVFNINECIRIELARSTKKEATNSLLTFFGCMDEVIKGIKSRPAFWKAIVKRHLLSNYNMVTVHRNFFEDLLSNNIPLGEISIENLAKKPIQEIPLKEMLLLIKEVYETSRVIDKVEIDNENLIIFHSYRSNEAIEKIKKTLVLLLEANGHLFDPKTTANMIVLTHRPDVGMKVNEIVDNLKTSKTSFDQELLMFMTFLKGLRNIPDIPLSFTALGRKIGTSLMQEYEKENGIRNWDLETFKTVFEIINSKIHTESEWKLDGKNLLYTIRKCHIATEGNKFDKYVCNTSREAFKGALNYAFGNKAELEIKKLISHGDKLCEVVIRLP
;
A
#
# COMPACT_ATOMS: atom_id res chain seq x y z
N MET A 1 11.62 51.22 -46.31
CA MET A 1 12.76 52.15 -46.29
C MET A 1 13.99 51.38 -45.81
N ILE A 2 15.06 51.28 -46.61
CA ILE A 2 16.29 50.58 -46.21
C ILE A 2 17.20 51.61 -45.54
N VAL A 3 17.57 51.36 -44.28
CA VAL A 3 18.54 52.18 -43.54
C VAL A 3 19.87 51.44 -43.52
N THR A 4 20.90 52.02 -44.12
CA THR A 4 22.24 51.43 -44.17
C THR A 4 23.13 52.12 -43.15
N LYS A 5 23.73 51.36 -42.23
CA LYS A 5 24.72 51.82 -41.26
C LYS A 5 25.94 50.91 -41.29
N HIS A 6 27.14 51.48 -41.20
CA HIS A 6 28.38 50.71 -41.07
C HIS A 6 28.65 50.43 -39.59
N ILE A 7 28.96 49.17 -39.26
CA ILE A 7 29.30 48.72 -37.90
C ILE A 7 30.69 48.09 -37.97
N SER A 8 31.59 48.51 -37.09
CA SER A 8 32.87 47.85 -36.90
C SER A 8 32.71 46.79 -35.81
N ILE A 9 33.16 45.56 -36.07
CA ILE A 9 33.02 44.42 -35.17
C ILE A 9 34.42 43.88 -34.91
N ASP A 10 34.77 43.69 -33.63
CA ASP A 10 36.08 43.13 -33.27
C ASP A 10 36.16 41.61 -33.53
N LYS A 11 37.38 41.08 -33.45
CA LYS A 11 37.64 39.67 -33.74
C LYS A 11 36.92 38.72 -32.78
N GLU A 12 36.73 39.12 -31.51
CA GLU A 12 36.02 38.30 -30.52
C GLU A 12 34.53 38.15 -30.90
N CYS A 13 33.91 39.23 -31.34
CA CYS A 13 32.54 39.25 -31.83
C CYS A 13 32.41 38.47 -33.15
N VAL A 14 33.42 38.51 -34.03
CA VAL A 14 33.45 37.68 -35.24
C VAL A 14 33.49 36.18 -34.88
N GLU A 15 34.29 35.76 -33.89
CA GLU A 15 34.30 34.37 -33.44
C GLU A 15 32.94 33.94 -32.84
N LYS A 16 32.25 34.83 -32.12
CA LYS A 16 30.88 34.56 -31.62
C LYS A 16 29.85 34.40 -32.74
N LEU A 17 30.05 35.05 -33.88
CA LEU A 17 29.18 34.96 -35.07
C LEU A 17 29.53 33.79 -36.00
N LYS A 18 30.63 33.09 -35.75
CA LYS A 18 31.17 32.05 -36.63
C LYS A 18 30.15 30.97 -37.03
N PRO A 19 29.30 30.43 -36.12
CA PRO A 19 28.30 29.43 -36.49
C PRO A 19 27.30 29.95 -37.54
N GLN A 20 26.86 31.21 -37.41
CA GLN A 20 25.92 31.83 -38.34
C GLN A 20 26.62 32.28 -39.62
N LEU A 21 27.89 32.70 -39.55
CA LEU A 21 28.69 33.05 -40.72
C LEU A 21 28.98 31.83 -41.59
N GLU A 22 29.35 30.69 -41.01
CA GLU A 22 29.55 29.44 -41.74
C GLU A 22 28.26 29.01 -42.45
N LYS A 23 27.11 29.08 -41.77
CA LYS A 23 25.80 28.79 -42.33
C LYS A 23 25.42 29.69 -43.51
N HIS A 24 25.89 30.94 -43.54
CA HIS A 24 25.63 31.92 -44.59
C HIS A 24 26.83 32.17 -45.51
N ASN A 25 27.76 31.21 -45.61
CA ASN A 25 28.94 31.28 -46.48
C ASN A 25 29.76 32.58 -46.32
N GLY A 26 29.94 33.03 -45.08
CA GLY A 26 30.68 34.24 -44.72
C GLY A 26 29.90 35.56 -44.87
N ASN A 27 28.62 35.52 -45.22
CA ASN A 27 27.81 36.73 -45.38
C ASN A 27 27.34 37.29 -44.04
N PHE A 28 28.05 38.33 -43.55
CA PHE A 28 27.71 39.05 -42.32
C PHE A 28 26.31 39.66 -42.33
N SER A 29 25.87 40.23 -43.46
CA SER A 29 24.54 40.85 -43.53
C SER A 29 23.43 39.83 -43.38
N ALA A 30 23.59 38.64 -43.97
CA ALA A 30 22.64 37.55 -43.82
C ALA A 30 22.66 36.93 -42.41
N ALA A 31 23.86 36.73 -41.84
CA ALA A 31 24.02 36.23 -40.48
C ALA A 31 23.41 37.19 -39.44
N ILE A 32 23.68 38.49 -39.55
CA ILE A 32 23.11 39.52 -38.66
C ILE A 32 21.60 39.65 -38.86
N ARG A 33 21.09 39.59 -40.10
CA ARG A 33 19.63 39.56 -40.33
C ARG A 33 18.98 38.32 -39.74
N GLU A 34 19.60 37.14 -39.80
CA GLU A 34 19.08 35.95 -39.12
C GLU A 34 19.00 36.17 -37.60
N ILE A 35 20.04 36.76 -36.99
CA ILE A 35 20.06 37.05 -35.55
C ILE A 35 18.99 38.08 -35.18
N ILE A 36 18.85 39.15 -35.98
CA ILE A 36 17.82 40.16 -35.78
C ILE A 36 16.42 39.57 -35.98
N ASP A 37 16.23 38.72 -36.99
CA ASP A 37 14.97 38.02 -37.24
C ASP A 37 14.64 37.06 -36.10
N ARG A 38 15.62 36.37 -35.50
CA ARG A 38 15.41 35.53 -34.30
C ARG A 38 14.93 36.38 -33.12
N ASN A 39 15.52 37.56 -32.90
CA ASN A 39 15.07 38.49 -31.86
C ASN A 39 13.68 39.09 -32.16
N GLY A 40 13.34 39.31 -33.43
CA GLY A 40 12.08 39.92 -33.87
C GLY A 40 10.91 38.95 -34.07
N LYS A 41 11.17 37.64 -34.18
CA LYS A 41 10.15 36.60 -34.45
C LYS A 41 9.78 35.75 -33.25
N SER A 42 10.27 36.08 -32.04
CA SER A 42 9.80 35.41 -30.84
C SER A 42 8.27 35.54 -30.75
N VAL A 43 7.56 34.42 -30.82
CA VAL A 43 6.11 34.35 -30.57
C VAL A 43 5.79 34.75 -29.11
N PHE A 44 6.83 34.85 -28.26
CA PHE A 44 6.75 35.19 -26.85
C PHE A 44 7.64 36.41 -26.53
N PRO A 45 7.19 37.64 -26.81
CA PRO A 45 8.03 38.85 -26.86
C PRO A 45 8.72 39.24 -25.53
N ASN A 46 8.35 38.61 -24.40
CA ASN A 46 8.77 39.00 -23.05
C ASN A 46 9.43 37.86 -22.23
N ASN A 47 9.81 36.73 -22.85
CA ASN A 47 10.23 35.53 -22.12
C ASN A 47 11.75 35.32 -21.94
N SER A 48 12.61 36.28 -22.29
CA SER A 48 14.07 36.08 -22.16
C SER A 48 14.59 36.46 -20.78
N SER A 49 14.47 35.55 -19.82
CA SER A 49 15.35 35.54 -18.64
C SER A 49 16.49 34.58 -18.95
N ALA A 50 17.67 35.10 -19.29
CA ALA A 50 18.84 34.24 -19.48
C ALA A 50 19.20 33.57 -18.14
N ILE A 51 19.23 32.24 -18.11
CA ILE A 51 19.58 31.43 -16.94
C ILE A 51 20.79 30.58 -17.31
N ASP A 52 21.76 30.49 -16.40
CA ASP A 52 22.92 29.62 -16.55
C ASP A 52 22.49 28.15 -16.71
N ALA A 53 23.18 27.39 -17.57
CA ALA A 53 22.82 26.00 -17.87
C ALA A 53 22.86 25.09 -16.62
N SER A 54 23.79 25.33 -15.69
CA SER A 54 23.90 24.58 -14.44
C SER A 54 22.74 24.91 -13.50
N LEU A 55 22.36 26.18 -13.43
CA LEU A 55 21.20 26.62 -12.64
C LEU A 55 19.90 26.03 -13.20
N LEU A 56 19.72 26.05 -14.53
CA LEU A 56 18.58 25.42 -15.19
C LEU A 56 18.54 23.92 -14.91
N LYS A 57 19.67 23.21 -15.06
CA LYS A 57 19.76 21.78 -14.77
C LYS A 57 19.37 21.46 -13.33
N TRP A 58 19.86 22.24 -12.36
CA TRP A 58 19.48 22.08 -10.96
C TRP A 58 17.98 22.29 -10.76
N MET A 59 17.41 23.40 -11.27
CA MET A 59 15.97 23.66 -11.17
C MET A 59 15.13 22.52 -11.75
N LEU A 60 15.47 22.02 -12.94
CA LEU A 60 14.76 20.93 -13.59
C LEU A 60 14.86 19.60 -12.83
N THR A 61 15.98 19.39 -12.13
CA THR A 61 16.18 18.20 -11.28
C THR A 61 15.36 18.30 -10.00
N GLU A 62 15.31 19.47 -9.35
CA GLU A 62 14.56 19.66 -8.10
C GLU A 62 13.05 19.56 -8.27
N VAL A 63 12.52 19.92 -9.44
CA VAL A 63 11.09 19.80 -9.73
C VAL A 63 10.70 18.43 -10.25
N ASP A 64 11.63 17.50 -10.43
CA ASP A 64 11.33 16.16 -10.96
C ASP A 64 10.30 15.41 -10.10
N GLY A 65 9.38 14.69 -10.74
CA GLY A 65 8.28 13.99 -10.06
C GLY A 65 7.14 14.87 -9.53
N ILE A 66 7.17 16.19 -9.78
CA ILE A 66 6.10 17.14 -9.44
C ILE A 66 5.34 17.55 -10.71
N LEU A 67 4.02 17.49 -10.72
CA LEU A 67 3.20 17.94 -11.84
C LEU A 67 3.18 19.47 -11.93
N ILE A 68 3.00 19.98 -13.14
CA ILE A 68 2.95 21.42 -13.39
C ILE A 68 1.59 21.96 -12.93
N PRO A 69 1.53 23.07 -12.18
CA PRO A 69 0.26 23.71 -11.84
C PRO A 69 -0.57 24.07 -13.07
N ASP A 70 -1.90 23.94 -12.99
CA ASP A 70 -2.80 24.16 -14.14
C ASP A 70 -2.64 25.54 -14.78
N ASN A 71 -2.58 26.60 -13.96
CA ASN A 71 -2.36 27.96 -14.45
C ASN A 71 -1.06 28.13 -15.25
N VAL A 72 0.01 27.42 -14.86
CA VAL A 72 1.30 27.45 -15.57
C VAL A 72 1.22 26.61 -16.84
N MET A 73 0.48 25.50 -16.82
CA MET A 73 0.26 24.67 -17.99
C MET A 73 -0.54 25.41 -19.07
N ASP A 74 -1.61 26.10 -18.69
CA ASP A 74 -2.47 26.84 -19.61
C ASP A 74 -1.74 28.05 -20.23
N GLU A 75 -0.85 28.70 -19.48
CA GLU A 75 0.04 29.74 -20.01
C GLU A 75 1.10 29.17 -20.98
N LEU A 76 1.55 27.94 -20.74
CA LEU A 76 2.53 27.28 -21.59
C LEU A 76 1.89 26.74 -22.89
N LEU A 77 0.73 26.10 -22.76
CA LEU A 77 0.03 25.36 -23.80
C LEU A 77 -1.46 25.66 -23.72
N ASP A 78 -1.89 26.72 -24.41
CA ASP A 78 -3.29 27.10 -24.48
C ASP A 78 -4.09 26.02 -25.26
N PRO A 79 -5.02 25.29 -24.61
CA PRO A 79 -5.78 24.23 -25.24
C PRO A 79 -6.79 24.72 -26.28
N ILE A 80 -7.17 26.00 -26.25
CA ILE A 80 -8.05 26.62 -27.27
C ILE A 80 -7.26 26.79 -28.58
N LEU A 81 -6.00 27.21 -28.50
CA LEU A 81 -5.13 27.41 -29.66
C LEU A 81 -4.56 26.07 -30.18
N ILE A 82 -4.23 25.16 -29.27
CA ILE A 82 -3.61 23.86 -29.56
C ILE A 82 -4.66 22.75 -29.55
N ASN A 83 -5.50 22.74 -30.58
CA ASN A 83 -6.62 21.81 -30.70
C ASN A 83 -6.33 20.50 -31.46
N SER A 84 -5.06 20.24 -31.82
CA SER A 84 -4.64 19.00 -32.47
C SER A 84 -3.19 18.61 -32.12
N ILE A 85 -2.87 17.32 -32.23
CA ILE A 85 -1.53 16.79 -31.91
C ILE A 85 -0.47 17.40 -32.83
N ARG A 86 -0.76 17.53 -34.13
CA ARG A 86 0.14 18.18 -35.08
C ARG A 86 0.45 19.63 -34.70
N LYS A 87 -0.54 20.37 -34.20
CA LYS A 87 -0.32 21.75 -33.73
C LYS A 87 0.52 21.77 -32.46
N LEU A 88 0.29 20.82 -31.54
CA LEU A 88 1.09 20.67 -30.32
C LEU A 88 2.56 20.41 -30.65
N GLU A 89 2.83 19.45 -31.55
CA GLU A 89 4.17 19.12 -32.03
C GLU A 89 4.86 20.34 -32.64
N ASN A 90 4.20 21.03 -33.57
CA ASN A 90 4.76 22.22 -34.21
C ASN A 90 5.02 23.35 -33.22
N CYS A 91 4.09 23.63 -32.32
CA CYS A 91 4.22 24.68 -31.30
C CYS A 91 5.44 24.43 -30.42
N LEU A 92 5.59 23.20 -29.92
CA LEU A 92 6.67 22.83 -29.01
C LEU A 92 8.02 22.74 -29.70
N ASN A 93 8.11 22.15 -30.90
CA ASN A 93 9.35 22.12 -31.67
C ASN A 93 9.81 23.54 -32.03
N CYS A 94 8.89 24.48 -32.28
CA CYS A 94 9.25 25.90 -32.45
C CYS A 94 9.75 26.49 -31.12
N ARG A 95 9.01 26.31 -30.02
CA ARG A 95 9.35 26.88 -28.72
C ARG A 95 10.68 26.38 -28.16
N PHE A 96 10.96 25.08 -28.21
CA PHE A 96 12.22 24.52 -27.70
C PHE A 96 13.42 24.84 -28.60
N ARG A 97 13.19 25.13 -29.89
CA ARG A 97 14.21 25.69 -30.77
C ARG A 97 14.54 27.14 -30.41
N GLU A 98 13.53 27.95 -30.10
CA GLU A 98 13.72 29.34 -29.61
C GLU A 98 14.44 29.37 -28.25
N LEU A 99 14.14 28.43 -27.36
CA LEU A 99 14.81 28.29 -26.07
C LEU A 99 16.21 27.68 -26.16
N GLU A 100 16.65 27.25 -27.34
CA GLU A 100 17.93 26.54 -27.56
C GLU A 100 18.08 25.28 -26.68
N TRP A 101 16.97 24.61 -26.37
CA TRP A 101 16.99 23.39 -25.55
C TRP A 101 17.48 22.16 -26.31
N ASN A 102 17.53 22.24 -27.65
CA ASN A 102 17.95 21.16 -28.56
C ASN A 102 17.16 19.86 -28.31
N ILE A 103 15.83 19.98 -28.27
CA ILE A 103 14.92 18.85 -28.11
C ILE A 103 14.18 18.63 -29.41
N GLU A 104 14.15 17.39 -29.86
CA GLU A 104 13.33 16.93 -30.98
C GLU A 104 12.18 16.09 -30.45
N ILE A 105 10.97 16.39 -30.92
CA ILE A 105 9.74 15.71 -30.51
C ILE A 105 9.06 15.17 -31.76
N GLU A 106 8.74 13.88 -31.76
CA GLU A 106 8.00 13.19 -32.81
C GLU A 106 6.77 12.50 -32.20
N PHE A 107 5.62 12.62 -32.85
CA PHE A 107 4.40 11.91 -32.47
C PHE A 107 3.96 10.93 -33.57
N LYS A 108 3.53 9.75 -33.16
CA LYS A 108 2.83 8.77 -34.00
C LYS A 108 1.47 8.50 -33.41
N TYR A 109 0.42 8.69 -34.20
CA TYR A 109 -0.96 8.61 -33.76
C TYR A 109 -1.86 8.24 -34.92
N ASP A 110 -3.02 7.66 -34.61
CA ASP A 110 -4.03 7.24 -35.57
C ASP A 110 -4.98 8.37 -35.98
N ASN A 111 -5.24 9.33 -35.08
CA ASN A 111 -6.10 10.48 -35.33
C ASN A 111 -5.56 11.76 -34.68
N ASP A 112 -5.54 12.86 -35.42
CA ASP A 112 -4.92 14.14 -34.99
C ASP A 112 -5.67 14.86 -33.85
N THR A 113 -6.94 14.53 -33.63
CA THR A 113 -7.80 15.26 -32.67
C THR A 113 -8.39 14.35 -31.60
N LEU A 114 -8.60 13.08 -31.92
CA LEU A 114 -9.23 12.07 -31.08
C LEU A 114 -8.48 10.73 -31.20
N PRO A 115 -7.19 10.69 -30.84
CA PRO A 115 -6.38 9.48 -30.98
C PRO A 115 -6.93 8.33 -30.12
N SER A 116 -6.86 7.11 -30.63
CA SER A 116 -7.03 5.90 -29.81
C SER A 116 -5.72 5.50 -29.11
N GLY A 117 -4.59 5.89 -29.68
CA GLY A 117 -3.26 5.73 -29.09
C GLY A 117 -2.26 6.75 -29.65
N VAL A 118 -1.27 7.08 -28.83
CA VAL A 118 -0.21 8.04 -29.17
C VAL A 118 1.12 7.48 -28.71
N LEU A 119 2.08 7.37 -29.63
CA LEU A 119 3.48 7.12 -29.31
C LEU A 119 4.25 8.43 -29.49
N MET A 120 4.90 8.88 -28.43
CA MET A 120 5.72 10.08 -28.41
C MET A 120 7.19 9.69 -28.23
N GLU A 121 8.07 10.19 -29.09
CA GLU A 121 9.52 10.07 -28.95
C GLU A 121 10.13 11.46 -28.73
N LEU A 122 10.88 11.62 -27.64
CA LEU A 122 11.64 12.84 -27.34
C LEU A 122 13.13 12.53 -27.37
N ARG A 123 13.92 13.31 -28.08
CA ARG A 123 15.39 13.19 -28.16
C ARG A 123 16.06 14.47 -27.69
N GLY A 124 17.12 14.32 -26.89
CA GLY A 124 17.89 15.45 -26.37
C GLY A 124 18.43 15.21 -24.96
N GLU A 125 18.92 16.27 -24.31
CA GLU A 125 19.55 16.15 -22.99
C GLU A 125 18.57 15.64 -21.92
N SER A 126 18.98 14.61 -21.17
CA SER A 126 18.08 13.78 -20.33
C SER A 126 17.17 14.57 -19.38
N HIS A 127 17.69 15.60 -18.71
CA HIS A 127 16.92 16.36 -17.73
C HIS A 127 15.89 17.29 -18.38
N LYS A 128 16.20 17.81 -19.58
CA LYS A 128 15.27 18.64 -20.35
C LYS A 128 14.18 17.79 -20.97
N ILE A 129 14.54 16.69 -21.64
CA ILE A 129 13.54 15.80 -22.25
C ILE A 129 12.62 15.15 -21.22
N ARG A 130 13.10 14.86 -20.01
CA ARG A 130 12.26 14.37 -18.91
C ARG A 130 11.24 15.40 -18.46
N THR A 131 11.66 16.66 -18.37
CA THR A 131 10.74 17.77 -18.07
C THR A 131 9.68 17.89 -19.16
N VAL A 132 10.10 17.92 -20.43
CA VAL A 132 9.18 18.06 -21.59
C VAL A 132 8.23 16.86 -21.70
N ALA A 133 8.72 15.64 -21.48
CA ALA A 133 7.93 14.43 -21.42
C ALA A 133 6.77 14.55 -20.41
N ARG A 134 7.06 15.05 -19.20
CA ARG A 134 6.03 15.34 -18.20
C ARG A 134 5.02 16.38 -18.68
N ILE A 135 5.49 17.50 -19.24
CA ILE A 135 4.60 18.57 -19.73
C ILE A 135 3.60 17.98 -20.73
N LEU A 136 4.13 17.24 -21.70
CA LEU A 136 3.37 16.64 -22.78
C LEU A 136 2.39 15.58 -22.28
N SER A 137 2.86 14.64 -21.47
CA SER A 137 1.98 13.62 -20.88
C SER A 137 0.87 14.25 -20.04
N GLN A 138 1.19 15.25 -19.23
CA GLN A 138 0.19 15.95 -18.44
C GLN A 138 -0.83 16.69 -19.32
N TYR A 139 -0.36 17.42 -20.33
CA TYR A 139 -1.23 18.13 -21.27
C TYR A 139 -2.17 17.16 -22.00
N MET A 140 -1.62 16.05 -22.52
CA MET A 140 -2.38 15.04 -23.27
C MET A 140 -3.43 14.36 -22.39
N VAL A 141 -3.04 13.91 -21.19
CA VAL A 141 -3.97 13.30 -20.23
C VAL A 141 -5.10 14.28 -19.92
N LYS A 142 -4.79 15.51 -19.47
CA LYS A 142 -5.80 16.50 -19.06
C LYS A 142 -6.78 16.88 -20.18
N ASN A 143 -6.28 17.18 -21.37
CA ASN A 143 -7.11 17.58 -22.51
C ASN A 143 -7.93 16.43 -23.11
N SER A 144 -7.58 15.19 -22.79
CA SER A 144 -8.28 14.00 -23.27
C SER A 144 -9.46 13.59 -22.36
N LEU A 145 -9.47 14.01 -21.08
CA LEU A 145 -10.41 13.51 -20.06
C LEU A 145 -11.87 13.61 -20.47
N GLU A 146 -12.31 14.76 -21.00
CA GLU A 146 -13.73 14.97 -21.35
C GLU A 146 -14.14 14.40 -22.71
N LYS A 147 -13.18 13.85 -23.48
CA LYS A 147 -13.43 13.26 -24.79
C LYS A 147 -13.10 11.77 -24.76
N ILE A 148 -11.83 11.45 -24.96
CA ILE A 148 -11.31 10.09 -25.02
C ILE A 148 -10.11 10.04 -24.07
N PRO A 149 -10.30 9.66 -22.79
CA PRO A 149 -9.21 9.68 -21.83
C PRO A 149 -8.04 8.81 -22.30
N LEU A 150 -6.84 9.38 -22.28
CA LEU A 150 -5.60 8.71 -22.61
C LEU A 150 -4.84 8.37 -21.32
N GLU A 151 -4.54 7.11 -21.13
CA GLU A 151 -3.66 6.59 -20.09
C GLU A 151 -2.23 6.47 -20.60
N ILE A 152 -1.26 6.75 -19.75
CA ILE A 152 0.15 6.48 -20.02
C ILE A 152 0.39 4.99 -19.74
N MET A 153 0.66 4.23 -20.80
CA MET A 153 0.90 2.78 -20.70
C MET A 153 2.34 2.48 -20.30
N SER A 154 3.29 3.25 -20.84
CA SER A 154 4.71 3.03 -20.60
C SER A 154 5.53 4.30 -20.81
N VAL A 155 6.66 4.37 -20.10
CA VAL A 155 7.71 5.39 -20.28
C VAL A 155 9.05 4.66 -20.30
N PHE A 156 9.71 4.65 -21.47
CA PHE A 156 11.03 4.08 -21.64
C PHE A 156 12.06 5.18 -21.81
N ASN A 157 13.20 5.07 -21.11
CA ASN A 157 14.32 5.99 -21.24
C ASN A 157 15.57 5.23 -21.68
N ILE A 158 16.05 5.50 -22.89
CA ILE A 158 17.21 4.82 -23.49
C ILE A 158 18.00 5.88 -24.29
N ASN A 159 19.31 6.00 -24.03
CA ASN A 159 20.26 6.78 -24.85
C ASN A 159 19.74 8.18 -25.25
N GLU A 160 19.52 9.07 -24.28
CA GLU A 160 19.04 10.45 -24.55
C GLU A 160 17.71 10.52 -25.32
N CYS A 161 16.92 9.43 -25.23
CA CYS A 161 15.61 9.33 -25.82
C CYS A 161 14.60 8.85 -24.77
N ILE A 162 13.48 9.56 -24.64
CA ILE A 162 12.31 9.11 -23.89
C ILE A 162 11.22 8.72 -24.88
N ARG A 163 10.65 7.53 -24.69
CA ARG A 163 9.51 7.03 -25.46
C ARG A 163 8.32 6.85 -24.53
N ILE A 164 7.18 7.40 -24.91
CA ILE A 164 5.96 7.36 -24.11
C ILE A 164 4.84 6.83 -24.97
N GLU A 165 4.18 5.79 -24.48
CA GLU A 165 3.02 5.20 -25.11
C GLU A 165 1.78 5.57 -24.31
N LEU A 166 0.78 6.12 -25.01
CA LEU A 166 -0.53 6.41 -24.47
C LEU A 166 -1.61 5.63 -25.22
N ALA A 167 -2.61 5.15 -24.51
CA ALA A 167 -3.75 4.44 -25.09
C ALA A 167 -5.06 4.86 -24.41
N ARG A 168 -6.19 4.64 -25.10
CA ARG A 168 -7.52 4.93 -24.57
C ARG A 168 -7.80 4.14 -23.28
N SER A 169 -8.35 4.83 -22.29
CA SER A 169 -8.64 4.25 -20.98
C SER A 169 -9.80 5.00 -20.28
N THR A 170 -10.03 4.72 -19.00
CA THR A 170 -10.98 5.47 -18.17
C THR A 170 -10.37 6.78 -17.63
N LYS A 171 -11.21 7.75 -17.24
CA LYS A 171 -10.75 9.00 -16.59
C LYS A 171 -9.87 8.73 -15.36
N LYS A 172 -10.20 7.69 -14.60
CA LYS A 172 -9.50 7.31 -13.37
C LYS A 172 -8.10 6.74 -13.68
N GLU A 173 -8.01 5.79 -14.60
CA GLU A 173 -6.74 5.18 -15.01
C GLU A 173 -5.82 6.21 -15.68
N ALA A 174 -6.38 7.06 -16.54
CA ALA A 174 -5.66 8.18 -17.14
C ALA A 174 -5.00 9.10 -16.09
N THR A 175 -5.77 9.52 -15.09
CA THR A 175 -5.26 10.39 -14.01
C THR A 175 -4.23 9.67 -13.13
N ASN A 176 -4.48 8.39 -12.79
CA ASN A 176 -3.58 7.60 -11.96
C ASN A 176 -2.24 7.31 -12.65
N SER A 177 -2.26 7.03 -13.96
CA SER A 177 -1.02 6.81 -14.73
C SER A 177 -0.14 8.06 -14.74
N LEU A 178 -0.73 9.25 -14.87
CA LEU A 178 0.02 10.51 -14.78
C LEU A 178 0.74 10.67 -13.45
N LEU A 179 0.05 10.39 -12.34
CA LEU A 179 0.65 10.42 -11.00
C LEU A 179 1.76 9.36 -10.86
N THR A 180 1.52 8.17 -11.39
CA THR A 180 2.46 7.04 -11.32
C THR A 180 3.78 7.34 -12.05
N PHE A 181 3.71 7.85 -13.28
CA PHE A 181 4.91 8.06 -14.11
C PHE A 181 5.60 9.41 -13.89
N PHE A 182 4.84 10.46 -13.58
CA PHE A 182 5.38 11.84 -13.55
C PHE A 182 5.03 12.64 -12.28
N GLY A 183 4.12 12.15 -11.44
CA GLY A 183 3.61 12.86 -10.25
C GLY A 183 3.90 12.18 -8.92
N CYS A 184 4.92 11.32 -8.85
CA CYS A 184 5.21 10.53 -7.64
C CYS A 184 5.47 11.37 -6.37
N MET A 185 5.92 12.62 -6.51
CA MET A 185 6.18 13.54 -5.40
C MET A 185 5.06 14.56 -5.18
N ASP A 186 4.01 14.53 -6.00
CA ASP A 186 3.01 15.60 -6.03
C ASP A 186 2.21 15.67 -4.71
N GLU A 187 1.70 14.53 -4.25
CA GLU A 187 1.01 14.43 -2.97
C GLU A 187 1.94 14.67 -1.78
N VAL A 188 3.18 14.18 -1.83
CA VAL A 188 4.19 14.35 -0.77
C VAL A 188 4.51 15.83 -0.58
N ILE A 189 4.81 16.54 -1.67
CA ILE A 189 5.16 17.96 -1.62
C ILE A 189 3.95 18.81 -1.21
N LYS A 190 2.75 18.49 -1.69
CA LYS A 190 1.50 19.12 -1.20
C LYS A 190 1.33 18.90 0.30
N GLY A 191 1.55 17.68 0.80
CA GLY A 191 1.51 17.34 2.21
C GLY A 191 2.53 18.12 3.03
N ILE A 192 3.77 18.22 2.57
CA ILE A 192 4.85 18.98 3.23
C ILE A 192 4.52 20.47 3.27
N LYS A 193 4.12 21.05 2.13
CA LYS A 193 3.78 22.47 2.00
C LYS A 193 2.54 22.86 2.80
N SER A 194 1.59 21.94 3.03
CA SER A 194 0.40 22.20 3.85
C SER A 194 0.71 22.38 5.34
N ARG A 195 1.78 21.77 5.86
CA ARG A 195 2.16 21.81 7.28
C ARG A 195 3.68 21.92 7.46
N PRO A 196 4.32 23.00 7.00
CA PRO A 196 5.78 23.07 6.90
C PRO A 196 6.48 23.04 8.26
N ALA A 197 5.89 23.68 9.29
CA ALA A 197 6.47 23.69 10.63
C ALA A 197 6.55 22.28 11.25
N PHE A 198 5.49 21.47 11.06
CA PHE A 198 5.43 20.09 11.52
C PHE A 198 6.50 19.24 10.84
N TRP A 199 6.54 19.23 9.50
CA TRP A 199 7.49 18.39 8.76
C TRP A 199 8.94 18.80 8.99
N LYS A 200 9.24 20.11 9.07
CA LYS A 200 10.58 20.59 9.46
C LYS A 200 11.00 20.05 10.82
N ALA A 201 10.11 20.07 11.81
CA ALA A 201 10.40 19.56 13.15
C ALA A 201 10.63 18.05 13.16
N ILE A 202 9.77 17.27 12.48
CA ILE A 202 9.89 15.81 12.39
C ILE A 202 11.19 15.41 11.70
N VAL A 203 11.47 15.95 10.51
CA VAL A 203 12.70 15.65 9.75
C VAL A 203 13.95 15.99 10.58
N LYS A 204 13.98 17.16 11.23
CA LYS A 204 15.09 17.55 12.09
C LYS A 204 15.32 16.56 13.24
N ARG A 205 14.26 16.07 13.88
CA ARG A 205 14.36 15.09 14.98
C ARG A 205 14.89 13.74 14.50
N HIS A 206 14.42 13.25 13.35
CA HIS A 206 14.97 12.02 12.75
C HIS A 206 16.46 12.19 12.38
N LEU A 207 16.85 13.32 11.80
CA LEU A 207 18.27 13.57 11.49
C LEU A 207 19.15 13.62 12.75
N LEU A 208 18.72 14.35 13.79
CA LEU A 208 19.47 14.46 15.05
C LEU A 208 19.60 13.14 15.82
N SER A 209 18.69 12.20 15.59
CA SER A 209 18.71 10.87 16.19
C SER A 209 19.42 9.82 15.33
N ASN A 210 20.03 10.22 14.19
CA ASN A 210 20.54 9.28 13.19
C ASN A 210 19.51 8.22 12.80
N TYR A 211 18.25 8.66 12.63
CA TYR A 211 17.09 7.83 12.31
C TYR A 211 16.76 6.73 13.34
N ASN A 212 17.25 6.82 14.58
CA ASN A 212 16.89 5.90 15.68
C ASN A 212 15.54 6.24 16.36
N MET A 213 14.64 6.90 15.64
CA MET A 213 13.29 7.21 16.11
C MET A 213 12.29 6.30 15.44
N VAL A 214 11.39 5.73 16.25
CA VAL A 214 10.26 4.92 15.80
C VAL A 214 9.06 5.82 15.53
N THR A 215 8.44 5.68 14.35
CA THR A 215 7.26 6.44 13.93
C THR A 215 6.12 5.48 13.65
N VAL A 216 5.19 5.37 14.60
CA VAL A 216 4.06 4.43 14.56
C VAL A 216 2.73 5.16 14.68
N HIS A 217 1.65 4.50 14.27
CA HIS A 217 0.28 4.98 14.48
C HIS A 217 -0.02 5.08 15.99
N ARG A 218 -0.90 6.02 16.38
CA ARG A 218 -1.25 6.25 17.79
C ARG A 218 -1.79 4.98 18.45
N ASN A 219 -2.69 4.25 17.80
CA ASN A 219 -3.27 3.01 18.34
C ASN A 219 -2.20 1.95 18.63
N PHE A 220 -1.21 1.80 17.73
CA PHE A 220 -0.10 0.88 17.95
C PHE A 220 0.70 1.27 19.20
N PHE A 221 0.94 2.57 19.39
CA PHE A 221 1.61 3.08 20.58
C PHE A 221 0.77 2.90 21.86
N GLU A 222 -0.55 3.12 21.79
CA GLU A 222 -1.48 2.92 22.91
C GLU A 222 -1.54 1.45 23.36
N ASP A 223 -1.53 0.51 22.41
CA ASP A 223 -1.45 -0.92 22.71
C ASP A 223 -0.16 -1.27 23.44
N LEU A 224 0.98 -0.74 22.98
CA LEU A 224 2.27 -0.93 23.65
C LEU A 224 2.28 -0.38 25.08
N LEU A 225 1.69 0.82 25.30
CA LEU A 225 1.57 1.43 26.62
C LEU A 225 0.67 0.61 27.56
N SER A 226 -0.37 -0.01 27.00
CA SER A 226 -1.30 -0.88 27.73
C SER A 226 -0.73 -2.29 27.99
N ASN A 227 0.53 -2.53 27.59
CA ASN A 227 1.18 -3.85 27.63
C ASN A 227 0.46 -4.92 26.78
N ASN A 228 -0.37 -4.49 25.84
CA ASN A 228 -1.01 -5.34 24.85
C ASN A 228 -0.04 -5.62 23.70
N ILE A 229 -0.31 -6.69 22.95
CA ILE A 229 0.37 -6.93 21.67
C ILE A 229 -0.47 -6.21 20.61
N PRO A 230 0.09 -5.25 19.85
CA PRO A 230 -0.66 -4.57 18.80
C PRO A 230 -1.24 -5.58 17.81
N LEU A 231 -2.57 -5.60 17.70
CA LEU A 231 -3.31 -6.52 16.83
C LEU A 231 -3.79 -5.74 15.61
N GLY A 232 -3.11 -5.94 14.49
CA GLY A 232 -3.45 -5.25 13.25
C GLY A 232 -2.73 -3.91 13.15
N GLU A 233 -2.16 -3.69 11.97
CA GLU A 233 -1.45 -2.47 11.68
C GLU A 233 -2.29 -1.67 10.70
N ILE A 234 -3.00 -0.67 11.21
CA ILE A 234 -3.87 0.23 10.43
C ILE A 234 -3.11 0.80 9.22
N SER A 235 -1.80 1.02 9.35
CA SER A 235 -0.95 1.44 8.24
C SER A 235 -0.94 0.43 7.09
N ILE A 236 -0.90 -0.88 7.36
CA ILE A 236 -0.95 -1.94 6.35
C ILE A 236 -2.31 -1.95 5.64
N GLU A 237 -3.42 -1.89 6.38
CA GLU A 237 -4.77 -1.87 5.79
C GLU A 237 -5.00 -0.63 4.94
N ASN A 238 -4.53 0.54 5.39
CA ASN A 238 -4.63 1.79 4.64
C ASN A 238 -3.83 1.74 3.32
N LEU A 239 -2.63 1.14 3.34
CA LEU A 239 -1.82 0.95 2.14
C LEU A 239 -2.46 -0.06 1.18
N ALA A 240 -2.94 -1.19 1.71
CA ALA A 240 -3.57 -2.25 0.92
C ALA A 240 -4.97 -1.88 0.41
N LYS A 241 -5.63 -0.91 1.06
CA LYS A 241 -7.04 -0.51 0.85
C LYS A 241 -8.03 -1.66 1.00
N LYS A 242 -7.67 -2.65 1.82
CA LYS A 242 -8.48 -3.84 2.12
C LYS A 242 -8.12 -4.37 3.52
N PRO A 243 -9.06 -5.07 4.19
CA PRO A 243 -8.80 -5.68 5.50
C PRO A 243 -7.64 -6.68 5.44
N ILE A 244 -6.92 -6.86 6.55
CA ILE A 244 -5.77 -7.78 6.63
C ILE A 244 -6.11 -9.18 6.10
N GLN A 245 -7.32 -9.69 6.34
CA GLN A 245 -7.75 -11.03 5.92
C GLN A 245 -7.87 -11.21 4.39
N GLU A 246 -7.99 -10.11 3.64
CA GLU A 246 -8.18 -10.12 2.18
C GLU A 246 -6.86 -9.88 1.43
N ILE A 247 -5.76 -9.61 2.15
CA ILE A 247 -4.44 -9.35 1.54
C ILE A 247 -3.78 -10.68 1.18
N PRO A 248 -3.42 -10.93 -0.09
CA PRO A 248 -2.64 -12.11 -0.46
C PRO A 248 -1.28 -12.16 0.25
N LEU A 249 -0.81 -13.34 0.66
CA LEU A 249 0.45 -13.48 1.42
C LEU A 249 1.62 -12.71 0.81
N LYS A 250 1.88 -12.86 -0.49
CA LYS A 250 3.00 -12.19 -1.16
C LYS A 250 2.91 -10.66 -1.04
N GLU A 251 1.71 -10.10 -1.14
CA GLU A 251 1.46 -8.67 -0.93
C GLU A 251 1.64 -8.30 0.55
N MET A 252 1.14 -9.13 1.46
CA MET A 252 1.29 -8.94 2.91
C MET A 252 2.76 -8.88 3.34
N LEU A 253 3.61 -9.78 2.84
CA LEU A 253 5.04 -9.80 3.17
C LEU A 253 5.74 -8.51 2.70
N LEU A 254 5.38 -7.99 1.52
CA LEU A 254 5.90 -6.72 1.00
C LEU A 254 5.44 -5.53 1.85
N LEU A 255 4.17 -5.51 2.27
CA LEU A 255 3.62 -4.47 3.13
C LEU A 255 4.25 -4.49 4.53
N ILE A 256 4.48 -5.67 5.11
CA ILE A 256 5.23 -5.81 6.38
C ILE A 256 6.63 -5.19 6.20
N LYS A 257 7.33 -5.54 5.13
CA LYS A 257 8.65 -4.96 4.85
C LYS A 257 8.56 -3.43 4.75
N GLU A 258 7.66 -2.89 3.94
CA GLU A 258 7.50 -1.45 3.75
C GLU A 258 7.18 -0.72 5.05
N VAL A 259 6.17 -1.18 5.79
CA VAL A 259 5.67 -0.49 6.99
C VAL A 259 6.66 -0.57 8.14
N TYR A 260 7.23 -1.74 8.42
CA TYR A 260 8.13 -1.89 9.57
C TYR A 260 9.51 -1.26 9.35
N GLU A 261 10.03 -1.27 8.11
CA GLU A 261 11.27 -0.55 7.79
C GLU A 261 11.05 0.97 7.81
N THR A 262 9.94 1.46 7.25
CA THR A 262 9.65 2.90 7.19
C THR A 262 9.34 3.47 8.57
N SER A 263 8.63 2.72 9.42
CA SER A 263 8.36 3.10 10.81
C SER A 263 9.59 3.02 11.72
N ARG A 264 10.68 2.39 11.27
CA ARG A 264 11.88 2.08 12.07
C ARG A 264 11.61 1.19 13.28
N VAL A 265 10.46 0.51 13.33
CA VAL A 265 10.24 -0.56 14.31
C VAL A 265 11.23 -1.70 14.05
N ILE A 266 11.61 -1.93 12.80
CA ILE A 266 12.59 -2.94 12.37
C ILE A 266 13.65 -2.25 11.50
N ASP A 267 14.90 -2.72 11.56
CA ASP A 267 15.99 -2.11 10.78
C ASP A 267 15.94 -2.54 9.31
N LYS A 268 15.70 -3.84 9.09
CA LYS A 268 15.61 -4.46 7.77
C LYS A 268 14.77 -5.72 7.80
N VAL A 269 14.00 -5.94 6.74
CA VAL A 269 13.25 -7.16 6.44
C VAL A 269 13.72 -7.70 5.10
N GLU A 270 14.13 -8.96 5.08
CA GLU A 270 14.40 -9.74 3.88
C GLU A 270 13.30 -10.78 3.69
N ILE A 271 12.85 -10.93 2.45
CA ILE A 271 11.81 -11.90 2.07
C ILE A 271 12.50 -12.97 1.23
N ASP A 272 12.51 -14.20 1.74
CA ASP A 272 13.02 -15.37 1.02
C ASP A 272 11.85 -16.32 0.72
N ASN A 273 11.38 -16.28 -0.53
CA ASN A 273 10.12 -16.88 -0.97
C ASN A 273 8.93 -16.42 -0.10
N GLU A 274 8.46 -17.28 0.80
CA GLU A 274 7.35 -17.01 1.72
C GLU A 274 7.83 -16.77 3.16
N ASN A 275 9.14 -16.79 3.41
CA ASN A 275 9.73 -16.60 4.73
C ASN A 275 10.15 -15.14 4.96
N LEU A 276 10.17 -14.72 6.23
CA LEU A 276 10.69 -13.41 6.63
C LEU A 276 11.94 -13.56 7.49
N ILE A 277 12.96 -12.78 7.17
CA ILE A 277 14.16 -12.60 7.98
C ILE A 277 14.21 -11.15 8.40
N ILE A 278 14.17 -10.92 9.71
CA ILE A 278 13.92 -9.62 10.31
C ILE A 278 15.14 -9.26 11.14
N PHE A 279 15.83 -8.21 10.75
CA PHE A 279 17.02 -7.70 11.43
C PHE A 279 16.65 -6.54 12.34
N HIS A 280 17.18 -6.55 13.56
CA HIS A 280 16.92 -5.50 14.54
C HIS A 280 18.12 -5.21 15.43
N SER A 281 18.14 -3.98 15.97
CA SER A 281 19.18 -3.50 16.88
C SER A 281 18.73 -3.45 18.35
N TYR A 282 17.56 -4.03 18.68
CA TYR A 282 17.08 -4.09 20.06
C TYR A 282 17.97 -4.96 20.95
N ARG A 283 18.18 -4.48 22.19
CA ARG A 283 18.97 -5.18 23.22
C ARG A 283 18.11 -5.89 24.26
N SER A 284 16.84 -5.49 24.39
CA SER A 284 15.92 -6.07 25.37
C SER A 284 15.26 -7.31 24.79
N ASN A 285 15.47 -8.47 25.44
CA ASN A 285 14.82 -9.72 25.07
C ASN A 285 13.28 -9.60 25.13
N GLU A 286 12.73 -8.82 26.05
CA GLU A 286 11.28 -8.58 26.13
C GLU A 286 10.76 -7.82 24.92
N ALA A 287 11.52 -6.83 24.42
CA ALA A 287 11.15 -6.08 23.23
C ALA A 287 11.22 -6.99 21.98
N ILE A 288 12.27 -7.81 21.86
CA ILE A 288 12.44 -8.78 20.78
C ILE A 288 11.25 -9.77 20.77
N GLU A 289 10.91 -10.31 21.93
CA GLU A 289 9.78 -11.23 22.09
C GLU A 289 8.43 -10.59 21.78
N LYS A 290 8.22 -9.32 22.14
CA LYS A 290 7.01 -8.58 21.78
C LYS A 290 6.91 -8.37 20.27
N ILE A 291 7.96 -7.91 19.61
CA ILE A 291 8.00 -7.71 18.15
C ILE A 291 7.71 -9.02 17.43
N LYS A 292 8.38 -10.11 17.84
CA LYS A 292 8.13 -11.45 17.32
C LYS A 292 6.65 -11.82 17.40
N LYS A 293 6.03 -11.65 18.57
CA LYS A 293 4.62 -11.96 18.77
C LYS A 293 3.70 -11.08 17.94
N THR A 294 3.97 -9.77 17.83
CA THR A 294 3.21 -8.84 16.99
C THR A 294 3.16 -9.32 15.54
N LEU A 295 4.31 -9.66 14.97
CA LEU A 295 4.40 -10.11 13.57
C LEU A 295 3.73 -11.46 13.34
N VAL A 296 3.90 -12.42 14.28
CA VAL A 296 3.23 -13.72 14.19
C VAL A 296 1.71 -13.55 14.25
N LEU A 297 1.19 -12.77 15.20
CA LEU A 297 -0.25 -12.54 15.31
C LEU A 297 -0.82 -11.79 14.08
N LEU A 298 -0.04 -10.89 13.50
CA LEU A 298 -0.42 -10.20 12.27
C LEU A 298 -0.55 -11.16 11.08
N LEU A 299 0.41 -12.07 10.91
CA LEU A 299 0.38 -13.10 9.85
C LEU A 299 -0.73 -14.12 10.10
N GLU A 300 -0.97 -14.49 11.35
CA GLU A 300 -2.10 -15.34 11.74
C GLU A 300 -3.44 -14.67 11.43
N ALA A 301 -3.56 -13.37 11.68
CA ALA A 301 -4.75 -12.58 11.33
C ALA A 301 -4.95 -12.49 9.80
N ASN A 302 -3.86 -12.49 9.03
CA ASN A 302 -3.87 -12.62 7.57
C ASN A 302 -4.23 -14.05 7.11
N GLY A 303 -4.25 -15.02 8.02
CA GLY A 303 -4.64 -16.40 7.74
C GLY A 303 -3.48 -17.36 7.48
N HIS A 304 -2.25 -16.91 7.67
CA HIS A 304 -1.03 -17.68 7.40
C HIS A 304 -0.28 -18.01 8.69
N LEU A 305 0.30 -19.21 8.74
CA LEU A 305 1.01 -19.70 9.92
C LEU A 305 2.52 -19.68 9.70
N PHE A 306 3.23 -19.21 10.72
CA PHE A 306 4.68 -19.03 10.69
C PHE A 306 5.31 -19.57 11.97
N ASP A 307 6.42 -20.29 11.82
CA ASP A 307 7.24 -20.73 12.95
C ASP A 307 8.34 -19.69 13.22
N PRO A 308 8.34 -19.03 14.40
CA PRO A 308 9.34 -18.03 14.71
C PRO A 308 10.57 -18.64 15.38
N LYS A 309 11.76 -18.20 14.95
CA LYS A 309 13.05 -18.45 15.63
C LYS A 309 13.74 -17.13 15.91
N THR A 310 14.29 -16.97 17.10
CA THR A 310 14.98 -15.74 17.50
C THR A 310 16.46 -15.99 17.78
N THR A 311 17.27 -15.02 17.40
CA THR A 311 18.69 -14.90 17.75
C THR A 311 18.92 -13.50 18.34
N ALA A 312 20.17 -13.14 18.64
CA ALA A 312 20.47 -11.86 19.29
C ALA A 312 20.08 -10.63 18.45
N ASN A 313 20.11 -10.73 17.12
CA ASN A 313 19.91 -9.61 16.20
C ASN A 313 18.94 -9.92 15.06
N MET A 314 18.30 -11.10 15.07
CA MET A 314 17.39 -11.52 14.02
C MET A 314 16.20 -12.32 14.55
N ILE A 315 15.06 -12.14 13.90
CA ILE A 315 13.86 -12.95 14.01
C ILE A 315 13.64 -13.60 12.64
N VAL A 316 13.55 -14.92 12.58
CA VAL A 316 13.26 -15.68 11.37
C VAL A 316 11.86 -16.26 11.49
N LEU A 317 10.98 -15.93 10.55
CA LEU A 317 9.62 -16.48 10.47
C LEU A 317 9.55 -17.39 9.25
N THR A 318 9.37 -18.69 9.48
CA THR A 318 9.27 -19.70 8.42
C THR A 318 7.82 -20.04 8.13
N HIS A 319 7.36 -19.87 6.88
CA HIS A 319 5.98 -20.16 6.48
C HIS A 319 5.68 -21.66 6.54
N ARG A 320 4.46 -22.00 6.96
CA ARG A 320 3.98 -23.39 7.11
C ARG A 320 2.80 -23.65 6.16
N PRO A 321 3.05 -23.79 4.84
CA PRO A 321 1.98 -23.94 3.85
C PRO A 321 1.16 -25.21 4.07
N ASP A 322 1.78 -26.31 4.52
CA ASP A 322 1.12 -27.62 4.69
C ASP A 322 -0.03 -27.59 5.72
N VAL A 323 0.10 -26.74 6.73
CA VAL A 323 -0.91 -26.57 7.79
C VAL A 323 -1.93 -25.51 7.37
N GLY A 324 -1.49 -24.42 6.75
CA GLY A 324 -2.37 -23.36 6.22
C GLY A 324 -3.29 -23.87 5.11
N MET A 325 -2.78 -24.67 4.18
CA MET A 325 -3.57 -25.32 3.12
C MET A 325 -4.61 -26.27 3.71
N LYS A 326 -4.25 -27.07 4.73
CA LYS A 326 -5.19 -28.00 5.36
C LYS A 326 -6.26 -27.27 6.17
N VAL A 327 -5.89 -26.17 6.85
CA VAL A 327 -6.84 -25.29 7.54
C VAL A 327 -7.76 -24.58 6.55
N ASN A 328 -7.23 -24.06 5.44
CA ASN A 328 -8.02 -23.39 4.42
C ASN A 328 -8.88 -24.38 3.63
N GLU A 329 -8.42 -25.58 3.32
CA GLU A 329 -9.23 -26.67 2.75
C GLU A 329 -10.38 -27.02 3.69
N ILE A 330 -10.14 -27.11 4.99
CA ILE A 330 -11.20 -27.32 5.99
C ILE A 330 -12.16 -26.13 5.98
N VAL A 331 -11.67 -24.89 6.01
CA VAL A 331 -12.50 -23.67 6.03
C VAL A 331 -13.28 -23.48 4.73
N ASP A 332 -12.71 -23.82 3.59
CA ASP A 332 -13.37 -23.73 2.28
C ASP A 332 -14.40 -24.85 2.11
N ASN A 333 -14.14 -26.04 2.67
CA ASN A 333 -15.17 -27.07 2.83
C ASN A 333 -16.30 -26.62 3.77
N LEU A 334 -16.01 -25.82 4.81
CA LEU A 334 -17.04 -25.18 5.65
C LEU A 334 -17.87 -24.13 4.87
N LYS A 335 -17.23 -23.36 3.97
CA LYS A 335 -17.87 -22.25 3.23
C LYS A 335 -18.64 -22.67 1.97
N THR A 336 -18.20 -23.73 1.28
CA THR A 336 -18.75 -24.14 -0.02
C THR A 336 -20.02 -24.98 0.10
N SER A 337 -20.30 -25.50 1.28
CA SER A 337 -21.51 -26.21 1.57
C SER A 337 -22.62 -25.21 1.92
N LYS A 338 -23.81 -25.32 1.29
CA LYS A 338 -25.03 -24.66 1.78
C LYS A 338 -25.42 -25.37 3.09
N THR A 339 -24.68 -25.11 4.15
CA THR A 339 -24.76 -25.92 5.37
C THR A 339 -25.53 -25.21 6.42
N SER A 340 -26.43 -25.95 7.05
CA SER A 340 -27.09 -25.47 8.24
C SER A 340 -26.12 -25.42 9.42
N PHE A 341 -26.44 -24.66 10.46
CA PHE A 341 -25.69 -24.62 11.72
C PHE A 341 -25.39 -26.03 12.28
N ASP A 342 -26.33 -26.96 12.09
CA ASP A 342 -26.17 -28.37 12.46
C ASP A 342 -25.03 -29.07 11.72
N GLN A 343 -24.87 -28.79 10.44
CA GLN A 343 -23.83 -29.41 9.63
C GLN A 343 -22.45 -28.82 9.95
N GLU A 344 -22.35 -27.51 10.18
CA GLU A 344 -21.10 -26.91 10.68
C GLU A 344 -20.67 -27.50 12.03
N LEU A 345 -21.62 -27.68 12.94
CA LEU A 345 -21.34 -28.27 14.24
C LEU A 345 -20.93 -29.75 14.13
N LEU A 346 -21.54 -30.52 13.23
CA LEU A 346 -21.16 -31.91 12.95
C LEU A 346 -19.75 -32.01 12.35
N MET A 347 -19.39 -31.08 11.45
CA MET A 347 -18.05 -30.99 10.88
C MET A 347 -17.01 -30.66 11.96
N PHE A 348 -17.30 -29.69 12.85
CA PHE A 348 -16.47 -29.39 14.02
C PHE A 348 -16.25 -30.62 14.91
N MET A 349 -17.31 -31.35 15.25
CA MET A 349 -17.21 -32.56 16.07
C MET A 349 -16.38 -33.68 15.40
N THR A 350 -16.60 -33.92 14.11
CA THR A 350 -15.86 -34.93 13.33
C THR A 350 -14.38 -34.60 13.29
N PHE A 351 -14.04 -33.33 13.13
CA PHE A 351 -12.67 -32.85 13.14
C PHE A 351 -12.00 -33.00 14.51
N LEU A 352 -12.63 -32.53 15.59
CA LEU A 352 -12.08 -32.67 16.95
C LEU A 352 -11.80 -34.14 17.33
N LYS A 353 -12.61 -35.08 16.84
CA LYS A 353 -12.34 -36.52 16.99
C LYS A 353 -11.11 -36.97 16.21
N GLY A 354 -10.92 -36.45 14.99
CA GLY A 354 -9.75 -36.73 14.15
C GLY A 354 -8.43 -36.21 14.73
N LEU A 355 -8.47 -35.13 15.53
CA LEU A 355 -7.29 -34.55 16.16
C LEU A 355 -6.60 -35.43 17.20
N ARG A 356 -7.35 -36.35 17.81
CA ARG A 356 -6.84 -37.25 18.85
C ARG A 356 -5.71 -38.17 18.37
N ASN A 357 -5.57 -38.35 17.05
CA ASN A 357 -4.63 -39.28 16.42
C ASN A 357 -3.40 -38.59 15.79
N ILE A 358 -3.23 -37.27 15.95
CA ILE A 358 -2.15 -36.52 15.31
C ILE A 358 -1.17 -36.00 16.38
N PRO A 359 0.07 -36.52 16.45
CA PRO A 359 1.08 -35.97 17.35
C PRO A 359 1.62 -34.62 16.85
N ASP A 360 1.88 -33.71 17.80
CA ASP A 360 2.64 -32.44 17.68
C ASP A 360 2.14 -31.33 16.73
N ILE A 361 1.02 -30.68 17.05
CA ILE A 361 0.78 -29.31 16.50
C ILE A 361 0.06 -28.36 17.51
N PRO A 362 0.77 -27.72 18.47
CA PRO A 362 0.13 -26.88 19.50
C PRO A 362 -0.44 -25.52 19.02
N LEU A 363 0.12 -24.89 17.98
CA LEU A 363 -0.22 -23.52 17.57
C LEU A 363 -1.34 -23.45 16.50
N SER A 364 -1.48 -24.46 15.66
CA SER A 364 -2.50 -24.53 14.59
C SER A 364 -3.94 -24.63 15.10
N PHE A 365 -4.12 -25.21 16.30
CA PHE A 365 -5.42 -25.41 16.92
C PHE A 365 -6.05 -24.13 17.46
N THR A 366 -5.24 -23.13 17.79
CA THR A 366 -5.75 -21.86 18.31
C THR A 366 -6.38 -21.03 17.21
N ALA A 367 -5.67 -20.80 16.10
CA ALA A 367 -6.22 -20.09 14.95
C ALA A 367 -7.42 -20.83 14.34
N LEU A 368 -7.34 -22.15 14.25
CA LEU A 368 -8.42 -22.98 13.73
C LEU A 368 -9.66 -22.96 14.63
N GLY A 369 -9.47 -23.14 15.95
CA GLY A 369 -10.55 -23.01 16.93
C GLY A 369 -11.27 -21.68 16.72
N ARG A 370 -10.54 -20.56 16.69
CA ARG A 370 -11.12 -19.23 16.48
C ARG A 370 -11.92 -19.11 15.20
N LYS A 371 -11.37 -19.55 14.06
CA LYS A 371 -12.08 -19.53 12.76
C LYS A 371 -13.38 -20.33 12.82
N ILE A 372 -13.36 -21.52 13.42
CA ILE A 372 -14.57 -22.35 13.57
C ILE A 372 -15.60 -21.66 14.46
N GLY A 373 -15.17 -21.09 15.58
CA GLY A 373 -16.04 -20.31 16.46
C GLY A 373 -16.72 -19.15 15.73
N THR A 374 -15.98 -18.44 14.89
CA THR A 374 -16.52 -17.37 14.04
C THR A 374 -17.52 -17.89 13.01
N SER A 375 -17.22 -18.96 12.29
CA SER A 375 -18.13 -19.57 11.29
C SER A 375 -19.46 -19.99 11.92
N LEU A 376 -19.40 -20.66 13.07
CA LEU A 376 -20.60 -21.10 13.80
C LEU A 376 -21.53 -19.95 14.16
N MET A 377 -20.98 -18.80 14.54
CA MET A 377 -21.80 -17.63 14.83
C MET A 377 -22.35 -16.98 13.55
N GLN A 378 -21.56 -16.92 12.48
CA GLN A 378 -21.99 -16.38 11.17
C GLN A 378 -23.18 -17.14 10.60
N GLU A 379 -23.13 -18.47 10.59
CA GLU A 379 -24.25 -19.26 10.07
C GLU A 379 -25.45 -19.23 11.00
N TYR A 380 -25.27 -19.25 12.32
CA TYR A 380 -26.40 -19.08 13.24
C TYR A 380 -27.08 -17.72 13.08
N GLU A 381 -26.29 -16.65 12.93
CA GLU A 381 -26.78 -15.29 12.67
C GLU A 381 -27.62 -15.22 11.40
N LYS A 382 -27.12 -15.83 10.32
CA LYS A 382 -27.77 -15.89 9.01
C LYS A 382 -29.05 -16.73 9.02
N GLU A 383 -29.05 -17.88 9.67
CA GLU A 383 -30.23 -18.76 9.79
C GLU A 383 -31.35 -18.13 10.63
N ASN A 384 -30.99 -17.40 11.67
CA ASN A 384 -31.95 -16.86 12.64
C ASN A 384 -32.22 -15.36 12.45
N GLY A 385 -31.64 -14.73 11.42
CA GLY A 385 -31.86 -13.32 11.10
C GLY A 385 -31.41 -12.35 12.20
N ILE A 386 -30.34 -12.69 12.93
CA ILE A 386 -29.83 -11.88 14.03
C ILE A 386 -29.18 -10.61 13.46
N ARG A 387 -29.57 -9.45 13.98
CA ARG A 387 -28.99 -8.16 13.56
C ARG A 387 -27.94 -7.63 14.53
N ASN A 388 -28.05 -8.00 15.81
CA ASN A 388 -27.13 -7.63 16.87
C ASN A 388 -27.09 -8.77 17.89
N TRP A 389 -25.90 -9.05 18.42
CA TRP A 389 -25.72 -10.03 19.48
C TRP A 389 -25.94 -9.42 20.87
N ASP A 390 -26.65 -10.15 21.72
CA ASP A 390 -26.74 -9.89 23.16
C ASP A 390 -26.37 -11.15 23.96
N LEU A 391 -26.20 -11.00 25.28
CA LEU A 391 -25.77 -12.11 26.15
C LEU A 391 -26.77 -13.28 26.16
N GLU A 392 -28.08 -13.01 26.03
CA GLU A 392 -29.09 -14.06 26.09
C GLU A 392 -29.10 -14.88 24.79
N THR A 393 -28.96 -14.21 23.64
CA THR A 393 -28.83 -14.84 22.33
C THR A 393 -27.54 -15.66 22.27
N PHE A 394 -26.42 -15.10 22.72
CA PHE A 394 -25.15 -15.81 22.78
C PHE A 394 -25.19 -17.04 23.69
N LYS A 395 -25.79 -16.89 24.89
CA LYS A 395 -26.05 -18.00 25.81
C LYS A 395 -26.90 -19.09 25.15
N THR A 396 -28.00 -18.72 24.50
CA THR A 396 -28.91 -19.66 23.82
C THR A 396 -28.16 -20.48 22.76
N VAL A 397 -27.32 -19.83 21.94
CA VAL A 397 -26.50 -20.52 20.94
C VAL A 397 -25.59 -21.54 21.58
N PHE A 398 -24.87 -21.16 22.64
CA PHE A 398 -23.96 -22.08 23.30
C PHE A 398 -24.68 -23.19 24.09
N GLU A 399 -25.89 -22.97 24.59
CA GLU A 399 -26.73 -24.04 25.14
C GLU A 399 -27.09 -25.08 24.07
N ILE A 400 -27.43 -24.63 22.86
CA ILE A 400 -27.68 -25.51 21.71
C ILE A 400 -26.41 -26.29 21.33
N ILE A 401 -25.27 -25.59 21.23
CA ILE A 401 -23.96 -26.21 20.94
C ILE A 401 -23.67 -27.27 22.00
N ASN A 402 -23.69 -26.90 23.27
CA ASN A 402 -23.35 -27.76 24.41
C ASN A 402 -24.25 -29.00 24.48
N SER A 403 -25.55 -28.84 24.24
CA SER A 403 -26.50 -29.97 24.17
C SER A 403 -26.10 -30.97 23.09
N LYS A 404 -25.81 -30.49 21.87
CA LYS A 404 -25.45 -31.32 20.71
C LYS A 404 -24.09 -32.01 20.86
N ILE A 405 -23.14 -31.37 21.55
CA ILE A 405 -21.83 -31.96 21.86
C ILE A 405 -21.81 -32.72 23.19
N HIS A 406 -22.97 -32.90 23.82
CA HIS A 406 -23.16 -33.51 25.12
C HIS A 406 -22.29 -32.90 26.23
N THR A 407 -21.96 -31.62 26.19
CA THR A 407 -21.22 -30.94 27.25
C THR A 407 -22.16 -30.53 28.38
N GLU A 408 -21.83 -30.93 29.62
CA GLU A 408 -22.57 -30.53 30.81
C GLU A 408 -22.11 -29.14 31.24
N SER A 409 -22.93 -28.14 30.94
CA SER A 409 -22.62 -26.75 31.23
C SER A 409 -23.75 -26.02 31.95
N GLU A 410 -23.40 -24.97 32.68
CA GLU A 410 -24.32 -24.10 33.41
C GLU A 410 -23.98 -22.64 33.10
N TRP A 411 -25.01 -21.84 32.82
CA TRP A 411 -24.91 -20.41 32.63
C TRP A 411 -25.61 -19.70 33.77
N LYS A 412 -24.92 -18.75 34.42
CA LYS A 412 -25.48 -17.95 35.51
C LYS A 412 -25.23 -16.47 35.26
N LEU A 413 -26.29 -15.69 35.31
CA LEU A 413 -26.21 -14.24 35.26
C LEU A 413 -25.80 -13.72 36.66
N ASP A 414 -24.74 -12.91 36.71
CA ASP A 414 -24.20 -12.32 37.93
C ASP A 414 -24.03 -10.81 37.72
N GLY A 415 -25.13 -10.07 37.92
CA GLY A 415 -25.19 -8.63 37.64
C GLY A 415 -25.10 -8.34 36.14
N LYS A 416 -24.05 -7.62 35.71
CA LYS A 416 -23.71 -7.39 34.29
C LYS A 416 -22.85 -8.50 33.68
N ASN A 417 -22.44 -9.49 34.48
CA ASN A 417 -21.54 -10.54 34.05
C ASN A 417 -22.33 -11.81 33.71
N LEU A 418 -21.78 -12.59 32.79
CA LEU A 418 -22.29 -13.91 32.46
C LEU A 418 -21.23 -14.95 32.84
N LEU A 419 -21.55 -15.76 33.86
CA LEU A 419 -20.72 -16.87 34.31
C LEU A 419 -21.06 -18.12 33.50
N TYR A 420 -20.05 -18.71 32.88
CA TYR A 420 -20.15 -19.96 32.15
C TYR A 420 -19.31 -21.04 32.82
N THR A 421 -19.96 -22.12 33.24
CA THR A 421 -19.33 -23.24 33.93
C THR A 421 -19.49 -24.51 33.13
N ILE A 422 -18.40 -25.23 32.87
CA ILE A 422 -18.42 -26.57 32.25
C ILE A 422 -18.02 -27.59 33.32
N ARG A 423 -18.97 -28.44 33.70
CA ARG A 423 -18.75 -29.52 34.68
C ARG A 423 -18.17 -30.77 34.02
N LYS A 424 -18.57 -31.05 32.78
CA LYS A 424 -18.06 -32.21 32.03
C LYS A 424 -18.00 -31.91 30.53
N CYS A 425 -16.82 -32.03 29.95
CA CYS A 425 -16.59 -31.84 28.51
C CYS A 425 -16.31 -33.20 27.84
N HIS A 426 -17.34 -33.79 27.22
CA HIS A 426 -17.23 -35.10 26.57
C HIS A 426 -16.43 -35.09 25.27
N ILE A 427 -16.23 -33.91 24.64
CA ILE A 427 -15.34 -33.82 23.47
C ILE A 427 -13.86 -33.87 23.90
N ALA A 428 -13.49 -33.23 25.00
CA ALA A 428 -12.12 -33.28 25.52
C ALA A 428 -11.83 -34.55 26.35
N THR A 429 -12.86 -35.30 26.74
CA THR A 429 -12.74 -36.44 27.67
C THR A 429 -13.42 -37.67 27.11
N GLU A 430 -12.66 -38.74 26.85
CA GLU A 430 -13.18 -40.05 26.43
C GLU A 430 -12.68 -41.14 27.39
N GLY A 431 -13.61 -41.81 28.08
CA GLY A 431 -13.27 -42.69 29.20
C GLY A 431 -12.47 -41.95 30.29
N ASN A 432 -11.28 -42.44 30.61
CA ASN A 432 -10.37 -41.84 31.58
C ASN A 432 -9.27 -40.95 30.94
N LYS A 433 -9.31 -40.71 29.62
CA LYS A 433 -8.29 -39.92 28.91
C LYS A 433 -8.79 -38.51 28.62
N PHE A 434 -7.97 -37.52 28.98
CA PHE A 434 -8.20 -36.11 28.70
C PHE A 434 -7.26 -35.63 27.58
N ASP A 435 -7.83 -35.07 26.51
CA ASP A 435 -7.08 -34.54 25.38
C ASP A 435 -6.92 -33.02 25.52
N LYS A 436 -5.68 -32.60 25.81
CA LYS A 436 -5.32 -31.19 25.99
C LYS A 436 -5.45 -30.38 24.69
N TYR A 437 -5.26 -30.99 23.54
CA TYR A 437 -5.33 -30.30 22.25
C TYR A 437 -6.78 -30.05 21.87
N VAL A 438 -7.64 -31.05 22.00
CA VAL A 438 -9.07 -30.90 21.78
C VAL A 438 -9.66 -29.87 22.75
N CYS A 439 -9.27 -29.91 24.03
CA CYS A 439 -9.66 -28.89 24.99
C CYS A 439 -9.22 -27.48 24.58
N ASN A 440 -7.97 -27.32 24.10
CA ASN A 440 -7.46 -26.04 23.63
C ASN A 440 -8.25 -25.53 22.41
N THR A 441 -8.49 -26.38 21.41
CA THR A 441 -9.25 -26.01 20.20
C THR A 441 -10.67 -25.57 20.55
N SER A 442 -11.37 -26.32 21.41
CA SER A 442 -12.73 -25.96 21.85
C SER A 442 -12.76 -24.62 22.58
N ARG A 443 -11.74 -24.33 23.42
CA ARG A 443 -11.61 -23.04 24.10
C ARG A 443 -11.36 -21.90 23.12
N GLU A 444 -10.54 -22.12 22.11
CA GLU A 444 -10.27 -21.09 21.10
C GLU A 444 -11.47 -20.88 20.16
N ALA A 445 -12.29 -21.91 19.93
CA ALA A 445 -13.61 -21.75 19.29
C ALA A 445 -14.57 -20.90 20.11
N PHE A 446 -14.62 -21.10 21.43
CA PHE A 446 -15.38 -20.23 22.31
C PHE A 446 -14.94 -18.76 22.20
N LYS A 447 -13.62 -18.51 22.18
CA LYS A 447 -13.06 -17.15 22.02
C LYS A 447 -13.37 -16.54 20.65
N GLY A 448 -13.28 -17.33 19.57
CA GLY A 448 -13.62 -16.87 18.22
C GLY A 448 -15.10 -16.48 18.09
N ALA A 449 -15.99 -17.26 18.70
CA ALA A 449 -17.41 -16.98 18.75
C ALA A 449 -17.70 -15.70 19.57
N LEU A 450 -17.09 -15.57 20.75
CA LEU A 450 -17.25 -14.38 21.60
C LEU A 450 -16.78 -13.11 20.88
N ASN A 451 -15.62 -13.19 20.20
CA ASN A 451 -15.08 -12.08 19.43
C ASN A 451 -15.94 -11.72 18.21
N TYR A 452 -16.57 -12.70 17.55
CA TYR A 452 -17.51 -12.41 16.48
C TYR A 452 -18.76 -11.69 17.01
N ALA A 453 -19.35 -12.21 18.08
CA ALA A 453 -20.59 -11.68 18.64
C ALA A 453 -20.42 -10.27 19.23
N PHE A 454 -19.33 -10.02 19.96
CA PHE A 454 -19.18 -8.78 20.75
C PHE A 454 -17.95 -7.94 20.37
N GLY A 455 -17.07 -8.43 19.51
CA GLY A 455 -15.78 -7.78 19.21
C GLY A 455 -14.97 -7.50 20.47
N ASN A 456 -14.34 -6.33 20.51
CA ASN A 456 -13.56 -5.88 21.66
C ASN A 456 -14.41 -5.42 22.86
N LYS A 457 -15.75 -5.53 22.80
CA LYS A 457 -16.65 -5.11 23.89
C LYS A 457 -16.77 -6.16 24.99
N ALA A 458 -16.32 -7.40 24.78
CA ALA A 458 -16.39 -8.46 25.79
C ALA A 458 -15.03 -8.75 26.40
N GLU A 459 -14.92 -8.66 27.73
CA GLU A 459 -13.78 -9.18 28.48
C GLU A 459 -14.06 -10.61 28.93
N LEU A 460 -13.11 -11.52 28.67
CA LEU A 460 -13.19 -12.90 29.12
C LEU A 460 -12.16 -13.14 30.23
N GLU A 461 -12.63 -13.45 31.43
CA GLU A 461 -11.80 -13.84 32.57
C GLU A 461 -11.92 -15.36 32.82
N ILE A 462 -10.79 -16.06 32.81
CA ILE A 462 -10.76 -17.50 33.09
C ILE A 462 -10.51 -17.70 34.59
N LYS A 463 -11.45 -18.34 35.30
CA LYS A 463 -11.35 -18.64 36.74
C LYS A 463 -10.77 -20.02 37.03
N LYS A 464 -11.22 -21.04 36.30
CA LYS A 464 -10.82 -22.45 36.50
C LYS A 464 -10.75 -23.18 35.16
N LEU A 465 -9.85 -24.15 35.04
CA LEU A 465 -9.67 -24.96 33.84
C LEU A 465 -9.28 -26.40 34.17
N ILE A 466 -10.02 -27.36 33.60
CA ILE A 466 -9.70 -28.79 33.67
C ILE A 466 -8.30 -29.07 33.13
N SER A 467 -7.87 -28.35 32.09
CA SER A 467 -6.52 -28.48 31.52
C SER A 467 -5.37 -28.13 32.49
N HIS A 468 -5.67 -27.39 33.57
CA HIS A 468 -4.73 -27.00 34.63
C HIS A 468 -4.93 -27.79 35.92
N GLY A 469 -5.75 -28.86 35.90
CA GLY A 469 -5.96 -29.75 37.05
C GLY A 469 -7.19 -29.43 37.91
N ASP A 470 -8.00 -28.43 37.52
CA ASP A 470 -9.26 -28.15 38.20
C ASP A 470 -10.33 -29.22 37.89
N LYS A 471 -11.34 -29.33 38.76
CA LYS A 471 -12.46 -30.27 38.58
C LYS A 471 -13.48 -29.84 37.52
N LEU A 472 -13.46 -28.56 37.12
CA LEU A 472 -14.40 -27.96 36.19
C LEU A 472 -13.74 -26.77 35.48
N CYS A 473 -14.31 -26.32 34.34
CA CYS A 473 -13.93 -25.05 33.73
C CYS A 473 -14.91 -23.97 34.13
N GLU A 474 -14.41 -22.77 34.41
CA GLU A 474 -15.22 -21.62 34.83
C GLU A 474 -14.66 -20.37 34.16
N VAL A 475 -15.49 -19.67 33.38
CA VAL A 475 -15.14 -18.42 32.72
C VAL A 475 -16.22 -17.37 32.95
N VAL A 476 -15.80 -16.13 33.14
CA VAL A 476 -16.66 -14.97 33.34
C VAL A 476 -16.56 -14.08 32.11
N ILE A 477 -17.70 -13.78 31.49
CA ILE A 477 -17.81 -12.81 30.40
C ILE A 477 -18.32 -11.50 30.99
N ARG A 478 -17.65 -10.40 30.69
CA ARG A 478 -18.05 -9.05 31.11
C ARG A 478 -18.29 -8.18 29.88
N LEU A 479 -19.43 -7.50 29.84
CA LEU A 479 -19.72 -6.45 28.87
C LEU A 479 -19.80 -5.10 29.64
N PRO A 480 -19.01 -4.07 29.26
CA PRO A 480 -19.03 -2.74 29.87
C PRO A 480 -20.40 -2.07 29.90
#